data_AF-A0A146LX86-F1
#
_entry.id   AF-A0A146LX86-F1
#
_cell.length_a   1.000
_cell.length_b   1.000
_cell.length_c   1.000
_cell.angle_alpha   90.00
_cell.angle_beta   90.00
_cell.angle_gamma   90.00
#
_symmetry.space_group_name_H-M   'P 1'
#
loop_
_entity.id
_entity.type
_entity.pdbx_description
1 polymer ?
#
loop_
_entity_poly.entity_id
_entity_poly.type
_entity_poly.pdbx_seq_one_letter_code
_entity_poly.pdbx_strand_id
1 'polypeptide(L)'
;MGKKKYKFVEESVDLKEEHDIQEETAPQDGIKKKIKVRARKLFHPFMSYLKSYQEFAQHLPRRFMEFDEEKLAEEEENIEEEKSDGNEDSGDEQTVDKIDRKKGPQFGSATRAKTIAELKERLAKMRGKKLDYQERLKKKGIKSRLTKKERLEERAKLKKEKMKAKKTKGNLTKPTASEDEKADVKSDVPKKPLPEPKMVFSKLELPEEEKFKKKVNKDPKRMLQKIQKSQAKLKMLEEKGKVETVKKIKEKLTWDKAIQKAEGVKLKDDVELLKKTIRRKTEIKNKSKKKWDQRKESVEHRKEEAQKKRKENITKKKKEKKTKKIKKSIKKGRVVI
;
A
#
# COMPACT_ATOMS: atom_id res chain seq x y z
N MET A 1 73.96 23.92 -45.69
CA MET A 1 72.71 23.29 -46.15
C MET A 1 71.50 24.12 -45.69
N GLY A 2 70.63 24.46 -46.64
CA GLY A 2 69.24 24.95 -46.53
C GLY A 2 68.76 25.75 -45.31
N LYS A 3 68.59 27.07 -45.48
CA LYS A 3 67.70 27.91 -44.66
C LYS A 3 66.23 27.58 -44.99
N LYS A 4 65.39 27.23 -44.00
CA LYS A 4 63.92 27.22 -44.15
C LYS A 4 63.28 28.23 -43.20
N LYS A 5 62.47 29.08 -43.82
CA LYS A 5 61.77 30.26 -43.31
C LYS A 5 60.58 29.86 -42.43
N TYR A 6 60.44 30.48 -41.26
CA TYR A 6 59.18 30.53 -40.52
C TYR A 6 58.42 31.78 -40.98
N LYS A 7 57.18 31.61 -41.45
CA LYS A 7 56.26 32.71 -41.74
C LYS A 7 55.44 32.99 -40.48
N PHE A 8 55.65 34.17 -39.91
CA PHE A 8 54.78 34.83 -38.95
C PHE A 8 53.82 35.70 -39.76
N VAL A 9 52.51 35.56 -39.55
CA VAL A 9 51.49 36.47 -40.09
C VAL A 9 50.59 36.86 -38.93
N GLU A 10 50.72 38.12 -38.54
CA GLU A 10 49.76 38.87 -37.72
C GLU A 10 48.48 39.09 -38.51
N GLU A 11 47.34 38.97 -37.83
CA GLU A 11 46.12 39.64 -38.25
C GLU A 11 45.44 40.19 -36.99
N SER A 12 45.64 41.49 -36.78
CA SER A 12 44.86 42.37 -35.93
C SER A 12 43.49 42.65 -36.57
N VAL A 13 42.45 42.91 -35.76
CA VAL A 13 41.48 44.04 -35.87
C VAL A 13 40.28 43.84 -34.93
N ASP A 14 40.22 44.75 -33.96
CA ASP A 14 39.10 45.56 -33.42
C ASP A 14 37.82 44.99 -32.78
N LEU A 15 37.57 45.58 -31.61
CA LEU A 15 36.35 45.63 -30.80
C LEU A 15 35.21 46.37 -31.51
N LYS A 16 33.99 45.83 -31.37
CA LYS A 16 32.74 46.61 -31.26
C LYS A 16 31.71 45.82 -30.43
N GLU A 17 31.32 46.41 -29.31
CA GLU A 17 30.16 46.03 -28.51
C GLU A 17 28.88 46.28 -29.30
N GLU A 18 27.95 45.32 -29.33
CA GLU A 18 26.52 45.62 -29.26
C GLU A 18 25.81 44.49 -28.49
N HIS A 19 24.88 44.90 -27.62
CA HIS A 19 24.04 44.09 -26.77
C HIS A 19 23.13 43.16 -27.58
N ASP A 20 22.99 41.90 -27.16
CA ASP A 20 21.69 41.23 -27.27
C ASP A 20 21.51 40.17 -26.17
N ILE A 21 20.53 40.42 -25.30
CA ILE A 21 20.04 39.50 -24.28
C ILE A 21 18.88 38.74 -24.92
N GLN A 22 19.07 37.46 -25.23
CA GLN A 22 17.94 36.53 -25.38
C GLN A 22 18.21 35.25 -24.58
N GLU A 23 17.34 35.02 -23.60
CA GLU A 23 17.29 33.84 -22.75
C GLU A 23 17.06 32.57 -23.58
N GLU A 24 18.06 31.68 -23.68
CA GLU A 24 17.87 30.32 -24.18
C GLU A 24 17.06 29.49 -23.17
N THR A 25 15.76 29.36 -23.44
CA THR A 25 14.91 28.38 -22.79
C THR A 25 15.18 26.98 -23.34
N ALA A 26 15.50 26.03 -22.46
CA ALA A 26 15.79 24.64 -22.80
C ALA A 26 14.62 23.95 -23.57
N PRO A 27 14.90 23.08 -24.56
CA PRO A 27 13.90 22.61 -25.51
C PRO A 27 12.90 21.62 -24.87
N GLN A 28 11.67 22.08 -24.71
CA GLN A 28 10.47 21.32 -24.30
C GLN A 28 10.12 20.13 -25.22
N ASP A 29 10.81 19.98 -26.35
CA ASP A 29 10.50 19.01 -27.40
C ASP A 29 10.83 17.57 -27.04
N GLY A 30 11.83 17.33 -26.18
CA GLY A 30 12.19 15.97 -25.75
C GLY A 30 11.12 15.32 -24.86
N ILE A 31 10.43 16.12 -24.06
CA ILE A 31 9.39 15.66 -23.13
C ILE A 31 8.07 15.46 -23.88
N LYS A 32 7.71 16.40 -24.78
CA LYS A 32 6.54 16.29 -25.66
C LYS A 32 6.62 15.06 -26.58
N LYS A 33 7.79 14.76 -27.16
CA LYS A 33 8.01 13.57 -27.99
C LYS A 33 7.82 12.26 -27.18
N LYS A 34 8.34 12.17 -25.96
CA LYS A 34 8.15 10.99 -25.09
C LYS A 34 6.70 10.79 -24.64
N ILE A 35 5.98 11.87 -24.34
CA ILE A 35 4.55 11.82 -23.99
C ILE A 35 3.72 11.38 -25.21
N LYS A 36 4.02 11.90 -26.41
CA LYS A 36 3.33 11.56 -27.65
C LYS A 36 3.54 10.09 -28.08
N VAL A 37 4.75 9.56 -27.92
CA VAL A 37 5.07 8.14 -28.18
C VAL A 37 4.34 7.22 -27.19
N ARG A 38 4.24 7.61 -25.92
CA ARG A 38 3.54 6.83 -24.89
C ARG A 38 2.02 6.89 -25.05
N ALA A 39 1.47 8.04 -25.45
CA ALA A 39 0.07 8.21 -25.81
C ALA A 39 -0.28 7.35 -27.03
N ARG A 40 0.52 7.36 -28.10
CA ARG A 40 0.33 6.47 -29.26
C ARG A 40 0.32 4.98 -28.90
N LYS A 41 1.19 4.54 -27.98
CA LYS A 41 1.23 3.15 -27.47
C LYS A 41 -0.01 2.72 -26.69
N LEU A 42 -0.69 3.64 -26.01
CA LEU A 42 -1.90 3.37 -25.24
C LEU A 42 -3.19 3.64 -26.04
N PHE A 43 -3.13 4.53 -27.04
CA PHE A 43 -4.26 4.93 -27.88
C PHE A 43 -4.52 3.93 -29.01
N HIS A 44 -3.50 3.24 -29.54
CA HIS A 44 -3.67 2.22 -30.59
C HIS A 44 -4.53 1.02 -30.16
N PRO A 45 -4.31 0.38 -28.99
CA PRO A 45 -5.12 -0.76 -28.55
C PRO A 45 -6.56 -0.38 -28.21
N PHE A 46 -6.78 0.85 -27.74
CA PHE A 46 -8.11 1.36 -27.40
C PHE A 46 -8.91 1.73 -28.66
N MET A 47 -8.28 2.38 -29.63
CA MET A 47 -8.95 2.73 -30.89
C MET A 47 -9.19 1.51 -31.79
N SER A 48 -8.31 0.50 -31.76
CA SER A 48 -8.59 -0.77 -32.44
C SER A 48 -9.78 -1.50 -31.82
N TYR A 49 -9.91 -1.45 -30.49
CA TYR A 49 -11.07 -2.00 -29.78
C TYR A 49 -12.36 -1.27 -30.14
N LEU A 50 -12.36 0.06 -30.17
CA LEU A 50 -13.50 0.89 -30.61
C LEU A 50 -13.89 0.61 -32.07
N LYS A 51 -12.91 0.43 -32.95
CA LYS A 51 -13.17 0.13 -34.37
C LYS A 51 -13.76 -1.26 -34.56
N SER A 52 -13.27 -2.26 -33.81
CA SER A 52 -13.87 -3.61 -33.78
C SER A 52 -15.29 -3.60 -33.20
N TYR A 53 -15.59 -2.71 -32.25
CA TYR A 53 -16.93 -2.54 -31.70
C TYR A 53 -17.88 -1.90 -32.71
N GLN A 54 -17.39 -0.94 -33.49
CA GLN A 54 -18.16 -0.26 -34.53
C GLN A 54 -18.44 -1.20 -35.71
N GLU A 55 -17.48 -2.05 -36.09
CA GLU A 55 -17.67 -3.11 -37.09
C GLU A 55 -18.65 -4.19 -36.60
N PHE A 56 -18.57 -4.59 -35.33
CA PHE A 56 -19.53 -5.52 -34.73
C PHE A 56 -20.95 -4.93 -34.71
N ALA A 57 -21.10 -3.65 -34.36
CA ALA A 57 -22.40 -2.97 -34.32
C ALA A 57 -23.05 -2.82 -35.70
N GLN A 58 -22.25 -2.70 -36.77
CA GLN A 58 -22.74 -2.65 -38.15
C GLN A 58 -23.19 -4.00 -38.69
N HIS A 59 -22.68 -5.11 -38.13
CA HIS A 59 -23.02 -6.48 -38.51
C HIS A 59 -24.12 -7.11 -37.62
N LEU A 60 -24.67 -6.38 -36.65
CA LEU A 60 -25.80 -6.87 -35.88
C LEU A 60 -27.03 -7.01 -36.79
N PRO A 61 -27.72 -8.17 -36.81
CA PRO A 61 -28.94 -8.35 -37.59
C PRO A 61 -29.97 -7.28 -37.20
N ARG A 62 -30.66 -6.67 -38.18
CA ARG A 62 -31.72 -5.65 -37.94
C ARG A 62 -32.73 -6.05 -36.86
N ARG A 63 -32.96 -7.36 -36.69
CA ARG A 63 -33.79 -7.97 -35.64
C ARG A 63 -33.35 -7.69 -34.20
N PHE A 64 -32.20 -7.04 -33.97
CA PHE A 64 -31.73 -6.64 -32.64
C PHE A 64 -31.87 -5.13 -32.39
N MET A 65 -32.22 -4.34 -33.40
CA MET A 65 -32.44 -2.88 -33.32
C MET A 65 -33.93 -2.50 -33.36
N GLU A 66 -34.80 -3.35 -33.91
CA GLU A 66 -36.25 -3.22 -33.74
C GLU A 66 -36.63 -3.75 -32.34
N PHE A 67 -36.78 -2.79 -31.42
CA PHE A 67 -37.33 -3.00 -30.09
C PHE A 67 -38.86 -2.97 -30.25
N ASP A 68 -39.45 -4.13 -30.56
CA ASP A 68 -40.91 -4.27 -30.69
C ASP A 68 -41.56 -4.14 -29.31
N GLU A 69 -42.10 -2.95 -28.99
CA GLU A 69 -42.83 -2.68 -27.74
C GLU A 69 -44.06 -3.59 -27.57
N GLU A 70 -44.68 -4.05 -28.66
CA GLU A 70 -45.80 -5.00 -28.64
C GLU A 70 -45.43 -6.36 -28.04
N LYS A 71 -44.16 -6.80 -28.19
CA LYS A 71 -43.74 -8.12 -27.71
C LYS A 71 -43.47 -8.17 -26.21
N LEU A 72 -43.20 -7.01 -25.60
CA LEU A 72 -43.09 -6.86 -24.16
C LEU A 72 -44.47 -6.80 -23.49
N ALA A 73 -45.46 -6.21 -24.16
CA ALA A 73 -46.85 -6.19 -23.66
C ALA A 73 -47.46 -7.61 -23.63
N GLU A 74 -47.23 -8.43 -24.67
CA GLU A 74 -47.68 -9.83 -24.69
C GLU A 74 -46.95 -10.73 -23.66
N GLU A 75 -45.68 -10.43 -23.33
CA GLU A 75 -44.94 -11.16 -22.28
C GLU A 75 -45.35 -10.72 -20.86
N GLU A 76 -45.76 -9.46 -20.65
CA GLU A 76 -46.24 -8.97 -19.35
C GLU A 76 -47.67 -9.46 -19.02
N GLU A 77 -48.57 -9.51 -20.01
CA GLU A 77 -49.95 -10.02 -19.84
C GLU A 77 -49.97 -11.53 -19.53
N ASN A 78 -49.07 -12.30 -20.15
CA ASN A 78 -48.92 -13.74 -19.92
C ASN A 78 -48.28 -14.09 -18.55
N ILE A 79 -47.60 -13.13 -17.90
CA ILE A 79 -47.04 -13.28 -16.55
C ILE A 79 -48.07 -12.94 -15.46
N GLU A 80 -49.13 -12.19 -15.78
CA GLU A 80 -50.23 -11.90 -14.86
C GLU A 80 -51.28 -13.02 -14.81
N GLU A 81 -51.56 -13.71 -15.92
CA GLU A 81 -52.49 -14.86 -15.92
C GLU A 81 -51.97 -16.07 -15.11
N GLU A 82 -50.66 -16.37 -15.12
CA GLU A 82 -50.10 -17.51 -14.36
C GLU A 82 -50.04 -17.30 -12.83
N LYS A 83 -50.40 -16.12 -12.30
CA LYS A 83 -50.41 -15.84 -10.86
C LYS A 83 -51.78 -15.96 -10.19
N SER A 84 -52.86 -16.24 -10.92
CA SER A 84 -54.22 -16.22 -10.35
C SER A 84 -54.86 -17.59 -10.06
N ASP A 85 -54.20 -18.72 -10.32
CA ASP A 85 -54.81 -20.04 -10.08
C ASP A 85 -53.95 -20.98 -9.21
N GLY A 86 -54.48 -21.31 -8.03
CA GLY A 86 -54.19 -22.58 -7.34
C GLY A 86 -53.41 -22.49 -6.03
N ASN A 87 -54.06 -22.02 -4.97
CA ASN A 87 -53.80 -22.46 -3.60
C ASN A 87 -54.94 -23.39 -3.15
N GLU A 88 -54.68 -24.23 -2.15
CA GLU A 88 -55.49 -25.36 -1.62
C GLU A 88 -55.35 -26.68 -2.40
N ASP A 89 -55.23 -27.87 -1.83
CA ASP A 89 -55.05 -28.41 -0.47
C ASP A 89 -54.78 -29.93 -0.67
N SER A 90 -54.41 -30.62 0.41
CA SER A 90 -54.39 -32.07 0.65
C SER A 90 -53.00 -32.71 0.75
N GLY A 91 -52.70 -33.16 1.97
CA GLY A 91 -51.56 -33.99 2.29
C GLY A 91 -51.85 -35.47 2.08
N ASP A 92 -50.78 -36.27 2.11
CA ASP A 92 -50.80 -37.55 2.80
C ASP A 92 -49.38 -37.99 3.19
N GLU A 93 -49.35 -38.83 4.21
CA GLU A 93 -48.27 -39.34 5.02
C GLU A 93 -47.38 -40.43 4.36
N GLN A 94 -46.15 -40.51 4.90
CA GLN A 94 -45.26 -41.70 5.01
C GLN A 94 -44.72 -42.29 3.68
N THR A 95 -43.46 -42.71 3.52
CA THR A 95 -42.59 -43.52 4.40
C THR A 95 -41.10 -43.18 4.20
N VAL A 96 -40.36 -43.25 5.29
CA VAL A 96 -38.90 -43.10 5.42
C VAL A 96 -38.14 -44.30 4.87
N ASP A 97 -37.10 -44.05 4.07
CA ASP A 97 -36.00 -45.00 3.86
C ASP A 97 -34.65 -44.42 4.30
N LYS A 98 -33.95 -45.24 5.08
CA LYS A 98 -32.79 -44.93 5.92
C LYS A 98 -31.57 -44.51 5.10
N ILE A 99 -31.00 -43.35 5.43
CA ILE A 99 -29.64 -42.96 5.03
C ILE A 99 -28.81 -42.84 6.30
N ASP A 100 -27.79 -43.69 6.42
CA ASP A 100 -26.82 -43.71 7.50
C ASP A 100 -26.13 -42.34 7.65
N ARG A 101 -26.60 -41.58 8.64
CA ARG A 101 -25.96 -40.33 9.07
C ARG A 101 -24.82 -40.68 10.03
N LYS A 102 -23.59 -40.61 9.52
CA LYS A 102 -22.36 -40.57 10.34
C LYS A 102 -22.56 -39.63 11.53
N LYS A 103 -22.36 -40.16 12.75
CA LYS A 103 -22.36 -39.41 14.01
C LYS A 103 -21.40 -38.24 13.89
N GLY A 104 -21.95 -37.03 13.93
CA GLY A 104 -21.18 -35.80 14.14
C GLY A 104 -20.52 -35.78 15.52
N PRO A 105 -19.57 -34.86 15.76
CA PRO A 105 -18.81 -34.80 17.00
C PRO A 105 -19.74 -34.61 18.20
N GLN A 106 -19.63 -35.50 19.19
CA GLN A 106 -20.37 -35.43 20.43
C GLN A 106 -19.94 -34.17 21.20
N PHE A 107 -20.72 -33.11 21.10
CA PHE A 107 -20.63 -31.99 22.03
C PHE A 107 -21.00 -32.51 23.43
N GLY A 108 -20.19 -32.13 24.42
CA GLY A 108 -20.17 -32.69 25.77
C GLY A 108 -21.52 -32.81 26.47
N SER A 109 -21.53 -33.62 27.54
CA SER A 109 -22.62 -34.15 28.37
C SER A 109 -23.59 -33.14 29.03
N ALA A 110 -23.87 -32.02 28.38
CA ALA A 110 -24.95 -31.13 28.76
C ALA A 110 -26.28 -31.89 28.63
N THR A 111 -26.99 -32.02 29.75
CA THR A 111 -28.36 -32.54 29.77
C THR A 111 -29.23 -31.77 28.77
N ARG A 112 -29.97 -32.52 27.94
CA ARG A 112 -30.92 -31.98 26.97
C ARG A 112 -32.02 -31.24 27.73
N ALA A 113 -32.37 -30.03 27.28
CA ALA A 113 -33.46 -29.26 27.88
C ALA A 113 -34.75 -30.09 27.86
N LYS A 114 -35.47 -30.12 28.98
CA LYS A 114 -36.66 -30.95 29.16
C LYS A 114 -37.92 -30.28 28.59
N THR A 115 -37.94 -28.95 28.53
CA THR A 115 -39.07 -28.17 27.98
C THR A 115 -38.62 -27.13 26.96
N ILE A 116 -39.55 -26.70 26.10
CA ILE A 116 -39.30 -25.65 25.09
C ILE A 116 -39.01 -24.30 25.76
N ALA A 117 -39.65 -24.03 26.91
CA ALA A 117 -39.40 -22.81 27.69
C ALA A 117 -37.96 -22.79 28.25
N GLU A 118 -37.50 -23.89 28.83
CA GLU A 118 -36.13 -24.05 29.32
C GLU A 118 -35.10 -23.91 28.19
N LEU A 119 -35.40 -24.46 27.00
CA LEU A 119 -34.56 -24.29 25.82
C LEU A 119 -34.48 -22.81 25.39
N LYS A 120 -35.61 -22.10 25.35
CA LYS A 120 -35.66 -20.68 25.00
C LYS A 120 -34.87 -19.82 25.98
N GLU A 121 -35.00 -20.08 27.28
CA GLU A 121 -34.26 -19.37 28.32
C GLU A 121 -32.76 -19.65 28.25
N ARG A 122 -32.37 -20.92 28.07
CA ARG A 122 -30.97 -21.31 27.90
C ARG A 122 -30.36 -20.67 26.65
N LEU A 123 -31.10 -20.63 25.54
CA LEU A 123 -30.70 -19.93 24.32
C LEU A 123 -30.59 -18.42 24.55
N ALA A 124 -31.51 -17.80 25.28
CA ALA A 124 -31.44 -16.37 25.61
C ALA A 124 -30.21 -16.06 26.47
N LYS A 125 -29.90 -16.90 27.46
CA LYS A 125 -28.73 -16.78 28.34
C LYS A 125 -27.42 -16.95 27.58
N MET A 126 -27.37 -17.89 26.63
CA MET A 126 -26.21 -18.11 25.76
C MET A 126 -26.03 -16.99 24.72
N ARG A 127 -27.12 -16.46 24.18
CA ARG A 127 -27.09 -15.36 23.19
C ARG A 127 -26.74 -14.02 23.83
N GLY A 128 -26.92 -13.89 25.14
CA GLY A 128 -26.68 -12.67 25.90
C GLY A 128 -27.62 -11.53 25.49
N LYS A 129 -27.59 -10.42 26.23
CA LYS A 129 -28.27 -9.18 25.82
C LYS A 129 -27.61 -8.67 24.54
N LYS A 130 -28.39 -8.46 23.47
CA LYS A 130 -27.91 -7.79 22.24
C LYS A 130 -27.52 -6.36 22.63
N LEU A 131 -26.23 -6.11 22.75
CA LEU A 131 -25.69 -4.79 23.06
C LEU A 131 -26.05 -3.83 21.92
N ASP A 132 -26.54 -2.65 22.27
CA ASP A 132 -26.76 -1.58 21.30
C ASP A 132 -25.42 -1.11 20.69
N TYR A 133 -25.46 -0.45 19.53
CA TYR A 133 -24.27 0.01 18.82
C TYR A 133 -23.35 0.86 19.73
N GLN A 134 -23.94 1.75 20.53
CA GLN A 134 -23.23 2.61 21.47
C GLN A 134 -22.55 1.81 22.59
N GLU A 135 -23.24 0.81 23.13
CA GLU A 135 -22.70 -0.06 24.18
C GLU A 135 -21.55 -0.93 23.66
N ARG A 136 -21.63 -1.37 22.40
CA ARG A 136 -20.56 -2.13 21.73
C ARG A 136 -19.31 -1.29 21.52
N LEU A 137 -19.45 0.00 21.20
CA LEU A 137 -18.34 0.94 21.13
C LEU A 137 -17.72 1.18 22.50
N LYS A 138 -18.54 1.41 23.54
CA LYS A 138 -18.07 1.56 24.93
C LYS A 138 -17.33 0.31 25.40
N LYS A 139 -17.84 -0.90 25.15
CA LYS A 139 -17.19 -2.17 25.50
C LYS A 139 -15.87 -2.39 24.77
N LYS A 140 -15.78 -2.04 23.48
CA LYS A 140 -14.50 -2.05 22.73
C LYS A 140 -13.51 -1.03 23.29
N GLY A 141 -13.98 0.17 23.66
CA GLY A 141 -13.20 1.22 24.30
C GLY A 141 -12.68 0.83 25.69
N ILE A 142 -13.50 0.18 26.52
CA ILE A 142 -13.10 -0.31 27.85
C ILE A 142 -12.07 -1.43 27.71
N LYS A 143 -12.28 -2.40 26.81
CA LYS A 143 -11.32 -3.48 26.55
C LYS A 143 -9.97 -2.95 26.03
N SER A 144 -9.97 -1.95 25.15
CA SER A 144 -8.72 -1.33 24.67
C SER A 144 -8.01 -0.52 25.75
N ARG A 145 -8.77 0.15 26.65
CA ARG A 145 -8.22 0.85 27.82
C ARG A 145 -7.62 -0.11 28.85
N LEU A 146 -8.28 -1.24 29.15
CA LEU A 146 -7.78 -2.27 30.07
C LEU A 146 -6.48 -2.89 29.56
N THR A 147 -6.47 -3.39 28.33
CA THR A 147 -5.26 -3.96 27.71
C THR A 147 -4.12 -2.95 27.58
N LYS A 148 -4.43 -1.65 27.40
CA LYS A 148 -3.43 -0.57 27.42
C LYS A 148 -2.87 -0.32 28.83
N LYS A 149 -3.71 -0.35 29.87
CA LYS A 149 -3.29 -0.24 31.28
C LYS A 149 -2.40 -1.42 31.69
N GLU A 150 -2.82 -2.66 31.40
CA GLU A 150 -2.04 -3.88 31.67
C GLU A 150 -0.64 -3.81 31.05
N ARG A 151 -0.54 -3.43 29.77
CA ARG A 151 0.76 -3.25 29.08
C ARG A 151 1.63 -2.15 29.67
N LEU A 152 1.03 -1.08 30.19
CA LEU A 152 1.75 0.01 30.86
C LEU A 152 2.30 -0.44 32.22
N GLU A 153 1.50 -1.17 32.99
CA GLU A 153 1.92 -1.75 34.27
C GLU A 153 3.01 -2.80 34.09
N GLU A 154 2.90 -3.68 33.09
CA GLU A 154 3.93 -4.67 32.75
C GLU A 154 5.26 -3.97 32.37
N ARG A 155 5.20 -2.92 31.54
CA ARG A 155 6.38 -2.10 31.22
C ARG A 155 6.97 -1.40 32.43
N ALA A 156 6.13 -0.91 33.35
CA ALA A 156 6.58 -0.27 34.57
C ALA A 156 7.26 -1.28 35.51
N LYS A 157 6.73 -2.51 35.63
CA LYS A 157 7.34 -3.61 36.39
C LYS A 157 8.69 -4.00 35.79
N LEU A 158 8.77 -4.22 34.48
CA LEU A 158 10.02 -4.51 33.77
C LEU A 158 11.05 -3.39 33.92
N LYS A 159 10.63 -2.12 33.91
CA LYS A 159 11.52 -0.97 34.13
C LYS A 159 12.04 -0.95 35.58
N LYS A 160 11.17 -1.19 36.56
CA LYS A 160 11.56 -1.27 37.98
C LYS A 160 12.55 -2.42 38.22
N GLU A 161 12.32 -3.57 37.60
CA GLU A 161 13.20 -4.75 37.69
C GLU A 161 14.57 -4.48 37.04
N LYS A 162 14.60 -3.86 35.85
CA LYS A 162 15.85 -3.41 35.21
C LYS A 162 16.61 -2.37 36.02
N MET A 163 15.91 -1.46 36.70
CA MET A 163 16.54 -0.47 37.58
C MET A 163 17.09 -1.13 38.86
N LYS A 164 16.41 -2.12 39.43
CA LYS A 164 16.93 -2.92 40.55
C LYS A 164 18.18 -3.72 40.14
N ALA A 165 18.14 -4.41 39.00
CA ALA A 165 19.28 -5.16 38.46
C ALA A 165 20.48 -4.29 38.09
N LYS A 166 20.26 -3.01 37.75
CA LYS A 166 21.34 -2.02 37.53
C LYS A 166 21.92 -1.51 38.84
N LYS A 167 21.10 -1.28 39.87
CA LYS A 167 21.56 -0.84 41.20
C LYS A 167 22.41 -1.91 41.89
N THR A 168 22.16 -3.20 41.66
CA THR A 168 22.97 -4.29 42.20
C THR A 168 24.29 -4.54 41.45
N LYS A 169 24.54 -3.86 40.32
CA LYS A 169 25.72 -4.08 39.46
C LYS A 169 26.64 -2.85 39.30
N GLY A 170 26.41 -1.77 40.04
CA GLY A 170 27.18 -0.54 39.86
C GLY A 170 27.26 0.27 41.15
N ASN A 171 28.12 -0.16 42.05
CA ASN A 171 28.61 0.67 43.15
C ASN A 171 30.13 0.74 43.03
N LEU A 172 30.64 1.63 42.17
CA LEU A 172 31.99 2.19 42.28
C LEU A 172 32.07 3.49 41.46
N THR A 173 32.58 4.51 42.16
CA THR A 173 33.22 5.76 41.71
C THR A 173 32.38 6.90 41.10
N LYS A 174 32.23 7.94 41.95
CA LYS A 174 32.12 9.38 41.65
C LYS A 174 33.46 10.01 42.09
N PRO A 175 34.02 10.98 41.35
CA PRO A 175 34.17 12.36 41.89
C PRO A 175 33.77 13.45 40.85
N THR A 176 33.03 14.52 41.19
CA THR A 176 33.45 15.90 41.63
C THR A 176 34.25 16.65 40.54
N ALA A 177 33.67 17.62 39.83
CA ALA A 177 33.47 19.04 40.20
C ALA A 177 34.76 19.89 40.11
N SER A 178 34.78 20.83 39.16
CA SER A 178 35.58 22.07 39.19
C SER A 178 35.01 23.09 38.19
N GLU A 179 34.41 24.16 38.73
CA GLU A 179 34.45 25.55 38.23
C GLU A 179 35.95 25.95 38.14
N ASP A 180 36.49 26.90 37.37
CA ASP A 180 36.10 28.14 36.71
C ASP A 180 37.08 28.36 35.53
N GLU A 181 36.83 29.37 34.69
CA GLU A 181 37.82 30.35 34.20
C GLU A 181 37.24 31.08 32.97
N LYS A 182 36.85 32.34 33.21
CA LYS A 182 36.68 33.36 32.18
C LYS A 182 38.06 33.72 31.64
N ALA A 183 38.25 33.63 30.33
CA ALA A 183 39.34 34.30 29.65
C ALA A 183 38.76 35.19 28.53
N ASP A 184 38.86 36.48 28.79
CA ASP A 184 38.64 37.59 27.86
C ASP A 184 39.77 37.59 26.83
N VAL A 185 39.46 37.43 25.54
CA VAL A 185 40.41 37.61 24.44
C VAL A 185 39.79 38.53 23.40
N LYS A 186 40.21 39.80 23.46
CA LYS A 186 40.09 40.77 22.38
C LYS A 186 40.85 40.26 21.17
N SER A 187 40.17 40.14 20.03
CA SER A 187 40.80 39.96 18.72
C SER A 187 40.29 41.02 17.76
N ASP A 188 41.14 42.01 17.51
CA ASP A 188 40.98 43.04 16.47
C ASP A 188 41.23 42.42 15.09
N VAL A 189 40.19 42.29 14.27
CA VAL A 189 40.27 42.13 12.80
C VAL A 189 39.06 42.83 12.16
N PRO A 190 39.24 43.67 11.12
CA PRO A 190 38.22 44.61 10.65
C PRO A 190 37.08 43.89 9.91
N LYS A 191 35.85 44.05 10.41
CA LYS A 191 34.62 43.64 9.72
C LYS A 191 34.15 44.77 8.80
N LYS A 192 33.96 44.44 7.52
CA LYS A 192 33.20 45.25 6.56
C LYS A 192 31.81 45.58 7.14
N PRO A 193 31.26 46.77 6.92
CA PRO A 193 30.00 47.17 7.53
C PRO A 193 28.84 46.35 6.96
N LEU A 194 28.27 45.46 7.77
CA LEU A 194 26.91 44.98 7.57
C LEU A 194 25.95 46.07 8.06
N PRO A 195 24.81 46.28 7.37
CA PRO A 195 23.84 47.29 7.75
C PRO A 195 23.36 47.04 9.19
N GLU A 196 23.45 48.06 10.02
CA GLU A 196 23.09 48.02 11.43
C GLU A 196 21.63 47.58 11.60
N PRO A 197 21.33 46.51 12.36
CA PRO A 197 19.96 46.17 12.70
C PRO A 197 19.43 47.21 13.68
N LYS A 198 18.50 48.06 13.23
CA LYS A 198 17.76 48.98 14.09
C LYS A 198 16.92 48.19 15.10
N MET A 199 17.49 47.92 16.26
CA MET A 199 16.80 47.29 17.39
C MET A 199 15.91 48.35 18.06
N VAL A 200 14.65 48.45 17.65
CA VAL A 200 13.64 49.21 18.40
C VAL A 200 13.07 48.27 19.47
N PHE A 201 13.16 48.72 20.73
CA PHE A 201 12.73 47.99 21.93
C PHE A 201 11.20 47.83 21.98
N SER A 202 10.63 47.06 21.06
CA SER A 202 9.26 46.52 21.17
C SER A 202 8.92 45.49 20.09
N LYS A 203 9.64 45.39 18.96
CA LYS A 203 9.45 44.35 17.93
C LYS A 203 10.79 44.08 17.23
N LEU A 204 11.46 43.00 17.62
CA LEU A 204 12.62 42.47 16.90
C LEU A 204 12.12 41.80 15.61
N GLU A 205 12.13 42.55 14.51
CA GLU A 205 11.97 41.99 13.17
C GLU A 205 13.30 41.37 12.73
N LEU A 206 13.52 40.11 13.11
CA LEU A 206 14.57 39.31 12.50
C LEU A 206 14.16 39.06 11.05
N PRO A 207 14.99 39.40 10.04
CA PRO A 207 14.71 39.00 8.67
C PRO A 207 14.60 37.47 8.67
N GLU A 208 13.39 36.97 8.44
CA GLU A 208 13.11 35.54 8.33
C GLU A 208 13.77 35.07 7.04
N GLU A 209 15.04 34.69 7.12
CA GLU A 209 15.64 33.85 6.10
C GLU A 209 14.81 32.57 6.08
N GLU A 210 13.84 32.49 5.16
CA GLU A 210 13.06 31.30 4.89
C GLU A 210 14.04 30.19 4.47
N LYS A 211 14.57 29.46 5.45
CA LYS A 211 15.36 28.26 5.23
C LYS A 211 14.40 27.23 4.65
N PHE A 212 14.23 27.24 3.34
CA PHE A 212 13.54 26.20 2.59
C PHE A 212 14.20 24.86 2.95
N LYS A 213 13.59 24.12 3.88
CA LYS A 213 14.08 22.83 4.36
C LYS A 213 14.08 21.89 3.17
N LYS A 214 15.24 21.72 2.52
CA LYS A 214 15.42 20.80 1.39
C LYS A 214 14.90 19.43 1.81
N LYS A 215 13.84 18.95 1.13
CA LYS A 215 13.18 17.69 1.47
C LYS A 215 14.22 16.55 1.39
N VAL A 216 14.64 16.05 2.54
CA VAL A 216 15.56 14.91 2.59
C VAL A 216 14.86 13.71 1.95
N ASN A 217 15.47 13.14 0.91
CA ASN A 217 14.94 11.96 0.21
C ASN A 217 14.69 10.81 1.21
N LYS A 218 13.43 10.49 1.46
CA LYS A 218 12.97 9.52 2.47
C LYS A 218 13.11 8.04 2.02
N ASP A 219 13.66 7.81 0.84
CA ASP A 219 13.77 6.49 0.22
C ASP A 219 14.97 5.70 0.77
N PRO A 220 14.74 4.59 1.50
CA PRO A 220 15.82 3.86 2.19
C PRO A 220 16.82 3.23 1.21
N LYS A 221 16.40 2.87 -0.01
CA LYS A 221 17.29 2.37 -1.06
C LYS A 221 18.27 3.45 -1.55
N ARG A 222 17.75 4.66 -1.81
CA ARG A 222 18.58 5.79 -2.25
C ARG A 222 19.54 6.22 -1.14
N MET A 223 19.10 6.19 0.11
CA MET A 223 19.96 6.49 1.27
C MET A 223 21.10 5.49 1.40
N LEU A 224 20.80 4.18 1.29
CA LEU A 224 21.82 3.13 1.30
C LEU A 224 22.83 3.32 0.17
N GLN A 225 22.37 3.63 -1.04
CA GLN A 225 23.24 3.91 -2.18
C GLN A 225 24.13 5.14 -1.95
N LYS A 226 23.61 6.21 -1.33
CA LYS A 226 24.41 7.39 -0.98
C LYS A 226 25.53 7.05 0.00
N ILE A 227 25.23 6.26 1.03
CA ILE A 227 26.23 5.82 2.02
C ILE A 227 27.29 4.96 1.34
N GLN A 228 26.88 3.99 0.52
CA GLN A 228 27.81 3.14 -0.24
C GLN A 228 28.70 3.95 -1.18
N LYS A 229 28.15 4.92 -1.91
CA LYS A 229 28.92 5.81 -2.79
C LYS A 229 29.90 6.68 -1.99
N SER A 230 29.50 7.19 -0.84
CA SER A 230 30.40 7.96 0.05
C SER A 230 31.54 7.09 0.56
N GLN A 231 31.24 5.88 1.04
CA GLN A 231 32.27 4.93 1.49
C GLN A 231 33.21 4.51 0.37
N ALA A 232 32.68 4.24 -0.83
CA ALA A 232 33.49 3.90 -2.00
C ALA A 232 34.44 5.05 -2.36
N LYS A 233 33.96 6.31 -2.37
CA LYS A 233 34.83 7.47 -2.60
C LYS A 233 35.95 7.60 -1.57
N LEU A 234 35.65 7.35 -0.29
CA LEU A 234 36.68 7.37 0.76
C LEU A 234 37.72 6.26 0.54
N LYS A 235 37.28 5.03 0.22
CA LYS A 235 38.18 3.91 -0.10
C LYS A 235 39.06 4.21 -1.32
N MET A 236 38.49 4.73 -2.40
CA MET A 236 39.25 5.13 -3.60
C MET A 236 40.30 6.22 -3.30
N LEU A 237 40.10 7.06 -2.29
CA LEU A 237 41.09 8.07 -1.87
C LEU A 237 42.17 7.46 -0.95
N GLU A 238 41.80 6.48 -0.13
CA GLU A 238 42.76 5.69 0.67
C GLU A 238 43.69 4.87 -0.24
N GLU A 239 43.14 4.20 -1.26
CA GLU A 239 43.89 3.42 -2.26
C GLU A 239 44.85 4.28 -3.08
N LYS A 240 44.51 5.56 -3.32
CA LYS A 240 45.38 6.54 -3.99
C LYS A 240 46.47 7.12 -3.07
N GLY A 241 46.66 6.57 -1.87
CA GLY A 241 47.69 6.99 -0.91
C GLY A 241 47.40 8.28 -0.14
N LYS A 242 46.22 8.91 -0.32
CA LYS A 242 45.89 10.20 0.30
C LYS A 242 45.30 10.05 1.72
N VAL A 243 45.95 9.25 2.56
CA VAL A 243 45.45 8.82 3.88
C VAL A 243 45.15 10.01 4.80
N GLU A 244 46.01 11.02 4.84
CA GLU A 244 45.81 12.21 5.68
C GLU A 244 44.58 13.01 5.28
N THR A 245 44.35 13.16 3.97
CA THR A 245 43.17 13.88 3.49
C THR A 245 41.88 13.14 3.83
N VAL A 246 41.91 11.80 3.80
CA VAL A 246 40.78 10.97 4.22
C VAL A 246 40.50 11.10 5.70
N LYS A 247 41.53 11.15 6.57
CA LYS A 247 41.36 11.41 8.01
C LYS A 247 40.66 12.76 8.25
N LYS A 248 41.16 13.84 7.62
CA LYS A 248 40.55 15.18 7.68
C LYS A 248 39.10 15.19 7.18
N ILE A 249 38.79 14.46 6.11
CA ILE A 249 37.40 14.34 5.61
C ILE A 249 36.52 13.59 6.59
N LYS A 250 37.00 12.48 7.18
CA LYS A 250 36.24 11.71 8.18
C LYS A 250 35.95 12.57 9.42
N GLU A 251 36.93 13.31 9.90
CA GLU A 251 36.78 14.25 11.03
C GLU A 251 35.74 15.33 10.73
N LYS A 252 35.83 15.99 9.58
CA LYS A 252 34.81 16.97 9.15
C LYS A 252 33.42 16.34 9.10
N LEU A 253 33.28 15.16 8.50
CA LEU A 253 32.00 14.44 8.45
C LEU A 253 31.48 14.05 9.84
N THR A 254 32.35 13.73 10.80
CA THR A 254 31.92 13.43 12.17
C THR A 254 31.42 14.67 12.90
N TRP A 255 32.10 15.81 12.73
CA TRP A 255 31.68 17.09 13.31
C TRP A 255 30.39 17.60 12.67
N ASP A 256 30.26 17.55 11.34
CA ASP A 256 29.03 17.93 10.64
C ASP A 256 27.83 17.09 11.11
N LYS A 257 28.03 15.78 11.32
CA LYS A 257 27.00 14.89 11.87
C LYS A 257 26.63 15.26 13.31
N ALA A 258 27.60 15.65 14.13
CA ALA A 258 27.36 16.07 15.50
C ALA A 258 26.55 17.37 15.54
N ILE A 259 26.92 18.36 14.72
CA ILE A 259 26.22 19.64 14.57
C ILE A 259 24.78 19.42 14.10
N GLN A 260 24.57 18.62 13.04
CA GLN A 260 23.22 18.33 12.53
C GLN A 260 22.35 17.59 13.55
N LYS A 261 22.94 16.71 14.35
CA LYS A 261 22.22 16.04 15.45
C LYS A 261 21.86 17.03 16.56
N ALA A 262 22.75 17.97 16.90
CA ALA A 262 22.50 19.03 17.87
C ALA A 262 21.42 20.02 17.39
N GLU A 263 21.39 20.33 16.09
CA GLU A 263 20.32 21.10 15.44
C GLU A 263 18.96 20.37 15.46
N GLY A 264 18.94 19.07 15.78
CA GLY A 264 17.72 18.25 15.84
C GLY A 264 17.36 17.57 14.52
N VAL A 265 18.25 17.57 13.53
CA VAL A 265 18.05 16.87 12.26
C VAL A 265 18.20 15.36 12.47
N LYS A 266 17.15 14.61 12.12
CA LYS A 266 17.12 13.13 12.24
C LYS A 266 17.94 12.47 11.13
N LEU A 267 19.23 12.25 11.38
CA LEU A 267 20.12 11.50 10.50
C LEU A 267 19.81 10.01 10.52
N LYS A 268 19.73 9.38 9.34
CA LYS A 268 19.30 7.98 9.15
C LYS A 268 20.35 7.22 8.33
N ASP A 269 21.58 7.20 8.84
CA ASP A 269 22.73 6.73 8.07
C ASP A 269 23.14 5.28 8.39
N ASP A 270 22.40 4.59 9.26
CA ASP A 270 22.71 3.23 9.70
C ASP A 270 22.42 2.20 8.60
N VAL A 271 23.48 1.57 8.07
CA VAL A 271 23.42 0.60 6.97
C VAL A 271 22.51 -0.59 7.30
N GLU A 272 22.66 -1.17 8.50
CA GLU A 272 21.86 -2.32 8.92
C GLU A 272 20.37 -1.98 9.04
N LEU A 273 20.07 -0.81 9.60
CA LEU A 273 18.70 -0.39 9.83
C LEU A 273 18.01 -0.03 8.51
N LEU A 274 18.74 0.55 7.57
CA LEU A 274 18.27 0.78 6.20
C LEU A 274 18.01 -0.55 5.47
N LYS A 275 18.91 -1.54 5.57
CA LYS A 275 18.69 -2.89 5.02
C LYS A 275 17.44 -3.55 5.62
N LYS A 276 17.30 -3.52 6.95
CA LYS A 276 16.11 -4.03 7.67
C LYS A 276 14.83 -3.32 7.21
N THR A 277 14.88 -2.00 7.01
CA THR A 277 13.74 -1.22 6.53
C THR A 277 13.36 -1.60 5.10
N ILE A 278 14.34 -1.80 4.21
CA ILE A 278 14.10 -2.27 2.85
C ILE A 278 13.42 -3.65 2.89
N ARG A 279 13.94 -4.59 3.68
CA ARG A 279 13.36 -5.92 3.86
C ARG A 279 11.92 -5.88 4.37
N ARG A 280 11.63 -5.07 5.39
CA ARG A 280 10.24 -4.90 5.88
C ARG A 280 9.32 -4.36 4.77
N LYS A 281 9.78 -3.36 4.00
CA LYS A 281 8.99 -2.82 2.88
C LYS A 281 8.75 -3.87 1.79
N THR A 282 9.72 -4.71 1.47
CA THR A 282 9.54 -5.79 0.48
C THR A 282 8.62 -6.89 1.01
N GLU A 283 8.75 -7.29 2.27
CA GLU A 283 7.86 -8.27 2.92
C GLU A 283 6.40 -7.79 2.92
N ILE A 284 6.15 -6.52 3.24
CA ILE A 284 4.81 -5.93 3.18
C ILE A 284 4.24 -6.00 1.75
N LYS A 285 5.05 -5.62 0.75
CA LYS A 285 4.64 -5.72 -0.65
C LYS A 285 4.35 -7.16 -1.08
N ASN A 286 5.16 -8.12 -0.64
CA ASN A 286 4.95 -9.53 -0.92
C ASN A 286 3.68 -10.07 -0.26
N LYS A 287 3.41 -9.68 1.00
CA LYS A 287 2.16 -10.02 1.69
C LYS A 287 0.94 -9.44 0.96
N SER A 288 1.03 -8.19 0.51
CA SER A 288 -0.03 -7.58 -0.29
C SER A 288 -0.21 -8.32 -1.62
N LYS A 289 0.87 -8.61 -2.35
CA LYS A 289 0.82 -9.38 -3.60
C LYS A 289 0.11 -10.72 -3.39
N LYS A 290 0.54 -11.53 -2.42
CA LYS A 290 -0.09 -12.82 -2.08
C LYS A 290 -1.59 -12.68 -1.79
N LYS A 291 -1.99 -11.67 -1.02
CA LYS A 291 -3.42 -11.42 -0.73
C LYS A 291 -4.22 -11.06 -1.98
N TRP A 292 -3.63 -10.32 -2.90
CA TRP A 292 -4.27 -9.98 -4.17
C TRP A 292 -4.38 -11.19 -5.09
N ASP A 293 -3.34 -12.02 -5.15
CA ASP A 293 -3.33 -13.25 -5.94
C ASP A 293 -4.40 -14.23 -5.41
N GLN A 294 -4.46 -14.44 -4.07
CA GLN A 294 -5.52 -15.25 -3.43
C GLN A 294 -6.93 -14.74 -3.71
N ARG A 295 -7.13 -13.41 -3.79
CA ARG A 295 -8.42 -12.83 -4.13
C ARG A 295 -8.80 -13.12 -5.58
N LYS A 296 -7.84 -13.05 -6.51
CA LYS A 296 -8.08 -13.37 -7.92
C LYS A 296 -8.45 -14.84 -8.07
N GLU A 297 -7.65 -15.73 -7.47
CA GLU A 297 -7.89 -17.17 -7.47
C GLU A 297 -9.26 -17.51 -6.86
N SER A 298 -9.62 -16.89 -5.73
CA SER A 298 -10.95 -17.10 -5.12
C SER A 298 -12.10 -16.63 -6.02
N VAL A 299 -11.91 -15.54 -6.78
CA VAL A 299 -12.92 -15.06 -7.73
C VAL A 299 -13.03 -16.00 -8.93
N GLU A 300 -11.90 -16.46 -9.47
CA GLU A 300 -11.85 -17.42 -10.57
C GLU A 300 -12.51 -18.75 -10.16
N HIS A 301 -12.15 -19.29 -8.99
CA HIS A 301 -12.77 -20.49 -8.43
C HIS A 301 -14.28 -20.36 -8.30
N ARG A 302 -14.79 -19.24 -7.77
CA ARG A 302 -16.24 -19.01 -7.65
C ARG A 302 -16.94 -18.96 -9.01
N LYS A 303 -16.30 -18.35 -10.02
CA LYS A 303 -16.83 -18.32 -11.40
C LYS A 303 -16.87 -19.74 -11.97
N GLU A 304 -15.81 -20.51 -11.81
CA GLU A 304 -15.74 -21.90 -12.27
C GLU A 304 -16.76 -22.79 -11.56
N GLU A 305 -16.92 -22.69 -10.25
CA GLU A 305 -17.92 -23.44 -9.49
C GLU A 305 -19.34 -23.13 -9.96
N ALA A 306 -19.67 -21.85 -10.18
CA ALA A 306 -20.97 -21.45 -10.70
C ALA A 306 -21.22 -22.02 -12.11
N GLN A 307 -20.20 -21.97 -12.97
CA GLN A 307 -20.28 -22.55 -14.31
C GLN A 307 -20.39 -24.08 -14.29
N LYS A 308 -19.64 -24.77 -13.41
CA LYS A 308 -19.71 -26.23 -13.20
C LYS A 308 -21.12 -26.63 -12.76
N LYS A 309 -21.67 -25.97 -11.74
CA LYS A 309 -23.06 -26.19 -11.28
C LYS A 309 -24.08 -25.98 -12.40
N ARG A 310 -23.92 -24.93 -13.21
CA ARG A 310 -24.80 -24.69 -14.37
C ARG A 310 -24.70 -25.81 -15.40
N LYS A 311 -23.49 -26.26 -15.74
CA LYS A 311 -23.27 -27.36 -16.68
C LYS A 311 -23.88 -28.67 -16.16
N GLU A 312 -23.68 -28.98 -14.88
CA GLU A 312 -24.26 -30.15 -14.21
C GLU A 312 -25.80 -30.11 -14.20
N ASN A 313 -26.40 -28.96 -13.89
CA ASN A 313 -27.86 -28.81 -13.93
C ASN A 313 -28.41 -28.98 -15.36
N ILE A 314 -27.72 -28.43 -16.37
CA ILE A 314 -28.12 -28.58 -17.78
C ILE A 314 -27.99 -30.05 -18.21
N THR A 315 -26.91 -30.74 -17.85
CA THR A 315 -26.72 -32.15 -18.20
C THR A 315 -27.74 -33.03 -17.51
N LYS A 316 -28.06 -32.75 -16.23
CA LYS A 316 -29.13 -33.42 -15.47
C LYS A 316 -30.49 -33.23 -16.15
N LYS A 317 -30.88 -31.98 -16.48
CA LYS A 317 -32.13 -31.70 -17.23
C LYS A 317 -32.18 -32.42 -18.58
N LYS A 318 -31.06 -32.48 -19.32
CA LYS A 318 -30.99 -33.22 -20.60
C LYS A 318 -31.18 -34.72 -20.41
N LYS A 319 -30.53 -35.32 -19.39
CA LYS A 319 -30.70 -36.74 -19.04
C LYS A 319 -32.13 -37.04 -18.62
N GLU A 320 -32.72 -36.22 -17.75
CA GLU A 320 -34.11 -36.37 -17.30
C GLU A 320 -35.11 -36.29 -18.46
N LYS A 321 -34.92 -35.37 -19.42
CA LYS A 321 -35.75 -35.30 -20.63
C LYS A 321 -35.64 -36.59 -21.45
N LYS A 322 -34.43 -37.14 -21.64
CA LYS A 322 -34.22 -38.41 -22.36
C LYS A 322 -34.88 -39.58 -21.61
N THR A 323 -34.68 -39.70 -20.30
CA THR A 323 -35.30 -40.76 -19.50
C THR A 323 -36.81 -40.67 -19.47
N LYS A 324 -37.39 -39.45 -19.40
CA LYS A 324 -38.85 -39.23 -19.49
C LYS A 324 -39.39 -39.68 -20.85
N LYS A 325 -38.69 -39.38 -21.95
CA LYS A 325 -39.06 -39.86 -23.29
C LYS A 325 -39.04 -41.39 -23.36
N ILE A 326 -37.97 -42.02 -22.90
CA ILE A 326 -37.83 -43.49 -22.86
C ILE A 326 -38.98 -44.12 -22.04
N LYS A 327 -39.22 -43.64 -20.81
CA LYS A 327 -40.33 -44.10 -19.96
C LYS A 327 -41.71 -43.97 -20.63
N LYS A 328 -41.96 -42.87 -21.34
CA LYS A 328 -43.20 -42.68 -22.11
C LYS A 328 -43.32 -43.67 -23.28
N SER A 329 -42.23 -43.97 -23.97
CA SER A 329 -42.23 -44.94 -25.08
C SER A 329 -42.46 -46.38 -24.60
N ILE A 330 -41.87 -46.77 -23.47
CA ILE A 330 -42.09 -48.07 -22.82
C ILE A 330 -43.57 -48.21 -22.41
N LYS A 331 -44.15 -47.19 -21.76
CA LYS A 331 -45.58 -47.20 -21.37
C LYS A 331 -46.52 -47.34 -22.57
N LYS A 332 -46.11 -46.86 -23.75
CA LYS A 332 -46.87 -46.97 -25.01
C LYS A 332 -46.57 -48.25 -25.80
N GLY A 333 -45.76 -49.17 -25.28
CA GLY A 333 -45.36 -50.41 -25.95
C GLY A 333 -44.50 -50.22 -27.21
N ARG A 334 -43.99 -49.02 -27.49
CA ARG A 334 -43.16 -48.73 -28.68
C ARG A 334 -41.70 -49.09 -28.50
N VAL A 335 -41.26 -49.30 -27.27
CA VAL A 335 -39.90 -49.68 -26.91
C VAL A 335 -40.02 -50.87 -25.98
N VAL A 336 -39.58 -52.03 -26.46
CA VAL A 336 -39.33 -53.22 -25.64
C VAL A 336 -37.89 -53.07 -25.14
N ILE A 337 -37.71 -53.12 -23.82
CA ILE A 337 -36.39 -53.10 -23.20
C ILE A 337 -35.80 -54.49 -23.29
#